data_AF-B6QKP4-F1
#
_entry.id   AF-B6QKP4-F1
#
_cell.length_a   1.000
_cell.length_b   1.000
_cell.length_c   1.000
_cell.angle_alpha   90.00
_cell.angle_beta   90.00
_cell.angle_gamma   90.00
#
_symmetry.space_group_name_H-M   'P 1'
#
loop_
_entity.id
_entity.type
_entity.pdbx_description
1 polymer ?
#
loop_
_entity_poly.entity_id
_entity_poly.type
_entity_poly.pdbx_seq_one_letter_code
_entity_poly.pdbx_strand_id
1 'polypeptide(L)'
;MKPSQPLMARLRLTTKQVNRGYYKGNRTGSMGFFLKTGTYIIDPSKLRTYVVPENLDSFKLTPFVTKSFLPTRTKYTTEEDRNGLTISKDRAFNGEDYLDLWEKLNPREHDDWSNKWRLKRANLKAKAEADLEKVIKLDEKNKKKRKLKGGRTLAQLKKQGL
;
A
#
# COMPACT_ATOMS: atom_id res chain seq x y z
N MET A 1 2.46 47.71 -26.75
CA MET A 1 2.92 47.43 -28.12
C MET A 1 2.09 46.29 -28.70
N LYS A 2 1.48 46.47 -29.88
CA LYS A 2 0.86 45.37 -30.63
C LYS A 2 1.93 44.72 -31.53
N PRO A 3 2.00 43.39 -31.62
CA PRO A 3 2.96 42.72 -32.49
C PRO A 3 2.72 43.03 -33.97
N SER A 4 3.76 42.92 -34.79
CA SER A 4 3.66 43.14 -36.24
C SER A 4 2.72 42.11 -36.89
N GLN A 5 2.07 42.50 -37.99
CA GLN A 5 1.12 41.66 -38.72
C GLN A 5 1.63 40.24 -39.06
N PRO A 6 2.87 40.04 -39.56
CA PRO A 6 3.39 38.69 -39.80
C PRO A 6 3.64 37.90 -38.50
N LEU A 7 3.93 38.58 -37.38
CA LEU A 7 4.14 37.93 -36.09
C LEU A 7 2.82 37.49 -35.46
N MET A 8 1.74 38.26 -35.65
CA MET A 8 0.39 37.89 -35.22
C MET A 8 -0.10 36.58 -35.85
N ALA A 9 0.23 36.32 -37.11
CA ALA A 9 -0.15 35.10 -37.82
C ALA A 9 0.53 33.83 -37.28
N ARG A 10 1.64 33.97 -36.55
CA ARG A 10 2.41 32.85 -35.96
C ARG A 10 2.08 32.59 -34.49
N LEU A 11 1.33 33.48 -33.84
CA LEU A 11 0.90 33.28 -32.46
C LEU A 11 -0.13 32.17 -32.37
N ARG A 12 -0.10 31.42 -31.26
CA ARG A 12 -1.06 30.33 -31.02
C ARG A 12 -2.47 30.89 -30.91
N LEU A 13 -3.42 30.24 -31.59
CA LEU A 13 -4.82 30.64 -31.55
C LEU A 13 -5.41 30.51 -30.13
N THR A 14 -6.20 31.51 -29.78
CA THR A 14 -6.99 31.65 -28.56
C THR A 14 -8.45 31.83 -28.94
N THR A 15 -9.35 31.66 -27.98
CA THR A 15 -10.80 31.73 -28.19
C THR A 15 -11.30 33.08 -28.69
N LYS A 16 -10.52 34.16 -28.54
CA LYS A 16 -10.92 35.53 -28.91
C LYS A 16 -10.33 36.01 -30.24
N GLN A 17 -9.49 35.20 -30.89
CA GLN A 17 -8.84 35.55 -32.16
C GLN A 17 -9.62 35.09 -33.39
N VAL A 18 -10.51 34.11 -33.24
CA VAL A 18 -11.31 33.53 -34.33
C VAL A 18 -12.78 33.54 -33.92
N ASN A 19 -13.68 33.71 -34.88
CA ASN A 19 -15.12 33.75 -34.66
C ASN A 19 -15.70 32.32 -34.60
N ARG A 20 -16.85 32.09 -35.25
CA ARG A 20 -17.62 30.83 -35.22
C ARG A 20 -16.78 29.61 -35.60
N GLY A 21 -17.06 28.48 -34.95
CA GLY A 21 -16.47 27.16 -35.26
C GLY A 21 -15.21 26.80 -34.49
N TYR A 22 -14.52 27.77 -33.87
CA TYR A 22 -13.35 27.51 -33.04
C TYR A 22 -13.71 27.52 -31.55
N TYR A 23 -13.77 26.33 -30.94
CA TYR A 23 -13.92 26.18 -29.49
C TYR A 23 -12.62 25.66 -28.86
N LYS A 24 -12.19 26.28 -27.77
CA LYS A 24 -11.01 25.87 -26.99
C LYS A 24 -11.35 25.94 -25.51
N GLY A 25 -11.24 24.80 -24.81
CA GLY A 25 -11.58 24.70 -23.39
C GLY A 25 -10.52 25.26 -22.44
N ASN A 26 -10.93 25.55 -21.21
CA ASN A 26 -10.09 26.11 -20.14
C ASN A 26 -9.77 25.08 -19.02
N ARG A 27 -9.73 23.79 -19.34
CA ARG A 27 -9.44 22.69 -18.39
C ARG A 27 -10.39 22.61 -17.19
N THR A 28 -11.63 23.06 -17.33
CA THR A 28 -12.67 22.89 -16.30
C THR A 28 -12.99 21.41 -16.04
N GLY A 29 -12.69 20.52 -17.00
CA GLY A 29 -13.00 19.09 -16.96
C GLY A 29 -14.43 18.80 -17.43
N SER A 30 -14.71 17.54 -17.78
CA SER A 30 -16.06 17.14 -18.17
C SER A 30 -16.91 16.83 -16.95
N MET A 31 -17.97 17.60 -16.72
CA MET A 31 -18.91 17.42 -15.61
C MET A 31 -20.11 16.52 -15.98
N GLY A 32 -20.04 15.83 -17.12
CA GLY A 32 -21.21 15.22 -17.74
C GLY A 32 -20.95 14.79 -19.18
N PHE A 33 -21.99 14.81 -20.00
CA PHE A 33 -21.93 14.42 -21.42
C PHE A 33 -22.97 15.15 -22.26
N PHE A 34 -22.71 15.27 -23.57
CA PHE A 34 -23.66 15.83 -24.53
C PHE A 34 -24.54 14.72 -25.11
N LEU A 35 -25.84 15.00 -25.25
CA LEU A 35 -26.76 14.21 -26.06
C LEU A 35 -26.55 14.50 -27.55
N LYS A 36 -27.01 13.59 -28.42
CA LYS A 36 -27.01 13.80 -29.89
C LYS A 36 -27.79 15.06 -30.31
N THR A 37 -28.76 15.48 -29.51
CA THR A 37 -29.57 16.69 -29.70
C THR A 37 -28.84 17.98 -29.32
N GLY A 38 -27.60 17.90 -28.82
CA GLY A 38 -26.80 19.06 -28.41
C GLY A 38 -27.03 19.54 -26.96
N THR A 39 -27.94 18.92 -26.23
CA THR A 39 -28.17 19.21 -24.80
C THR A 39 -27.06 18.62 -23.94
N TYR A 40 -26.60 19.35 -22.92
CA TYR A 40 -25.62 18.85 -21.95
C TYR A 40 -26.30 18.34 -20.69
N ILE A 41 -26.00 17.11 -20.28
CA ILE A 41 -26.49 16.51 -19.03
C ILE A 41 -25.35 16.44 -18.03
N ILE A 42 -25.59 16.92 -16.82
CA ILE A 42 -24.64 16.92 -15.70
C ILE A 42 -24.68 15.56 -15.01
N ASP A 43 -23.50 15.00 -14.74
CA ASP A 43 -23.30 13.75 -14.00
C ASP A 43 -22.82 14.07 -12.57
N PRO A 44 -23.64 13.85 -11.54
CA PRO A 44 -23.29 14.17 -10.16
C PRO A 44 -22.01 13.50 -9.66
N SER A 45 -21.63 12.34 -10.21
CA SER A 45 -20.42 11.61 -9.80
C SER A 45 -19.12 12.32 -10.20
N LYS A 46 -19.17 13.22 -11.19
CA LYS A 46 -18.03 13.99 -11.69
C LYS A 46 -17.95 15.40 -11.11
N LEU A 47 -18.96 15.82 -10.36
CA LEU A 47 -18.99 17.12 -9.71
C LEU A 47 -17.97 17.13 -8.58
N ARG A 48 -17.10 18.14 -8.58
CA ARG A 48 -16.10 18.33 -7.53
C ARG A 48 -16.76 19.06 -6.36
N THR A 49 -16.69 18.49 -5.18
CA THR A 49 -17.12 19.11 -3.93
C THR A 49 -15.90 19.45 -3.08
N TYR A 50 -15.95 20.60 -2.41
CA TYR A 50 -14.94 20.99 -1.44
C TYR A 50 -15.55 20.81 -0.06
N VAL A 51 -15.20 19.71 0.61
CA VAL A 51 -15.78 19.34 1.91
C VAL A 51 -15.14 20.20 2.99
N VAL A 52 -15.97 20.97 3.69
CA VAL A 52 -15.55 21.77 4.84
C VAL A 52 -15.70 20.91 6.10
N PRO A 53 -14.65 20.79 6.95
CA PRO A 53 -14.75 20.02 8.19
C PRO A 53 -15.73 20.66 9.16
N GLU A 54 -16.37 19.83 10.00
CA GLU A 54 -17.25 20.30 11.06
C GLU A 54 -16.47 21.08 12.12
N ASN A 55 -17.11 22.08 12.74
CA ASN A 55 -16.55 22.90 13.83
C ASN A 55 -15.28 23.71 13.46
N LEU A 56 -15.11 24.07 12.18
CA LEU A 56 -13.99 24.90 11.73
C LEU A 56 -13.98 26.30 12.36
N ASP A 57 -15.15 26.82 12.69
CA ASP A 57 -15.37 28.13 13.33
C ASP A 57 -14.89 28.18 14.79
N SER A 58 -15.01 27.07 15.51
CA SER A 58 -14.56 26.93 16.91
C SER A 58 -13.14 26.39 17.04
N PHE A 59 -12.50 26.03 15.92
CA PHE A 59 -11.17 25.44 15.91
C PHE A 59 -10.09 26.48 16.24
N LYS A 60 -9.17 26.11 17.14
CA LYS A 60 -8.18 27.04 17.69
C LYS A 60 -6.98 27.31 16.78
N LEU A 61 -6.71 26.46 15.79
CA LEU A 61 -5.51 26.61 14.96
C LEU A 61 -5.70 27.71 13.92
N THR A 62 -4.77 28.67 13.93
CA THR A 62 -4.69 29.78 12.98
C THR A 62 -3.60 29.54 11.92
N PRO A 63 -3.65 30.20 10.75
CA PRO A 63 -2.61 30.06 9.72
C PRO A 63 -1.23 30.62 10.12
N PHE A 64 -1.15 31.29 11.27
CA PHE A 64 0.09 31.86 11.80
C PHE A 64 0.45 31.24 13.16
N VAL A 65 1.74 31.23 13.45
CA VAL A 65 2.32 30.85 14.74
C VAL A 65 3.00 32.07 15.36
N THR A 66 3.00 32.16 16.68
CA THR A 66 3.67 33.26 17.40
C THR A 66 5.19 33.20 17.23
N LYS A 67 5.82 34.36 16.99
CA LYS A 67 7.29 34.48 16.81
C LYS A 67 8.12 34.11 18.04
N SER A 68 7.51 34.02 19.22
CA SER A 68 8.15 33.59 20.45
C SER A 68 8.58 32.12 20.41
N PHE A 69 7.92 31.29 19.59
CA PHE A 69 8.30 29.90 19.41
C PHE A 69 9.36 29.78 18.31
N LEU A 70 10.49 29.17 18.65
CA LEU A 70 11.51 28.78 17.68
C LEU A 70 11.00 27.61 16.83
N PRO A 71 11.35 27.54 15.53
CA PRO A 71 11.03 26.39 14.70
C PRO A 71 11.56 25.09 15.31
N THR A 72 10.67 24.12 15.51
CA THR A 72 11.05 22.83 16.10
C THR A 72 11.81 21.99 15.08
N ARG A 73 13.02 21.53 15.45
CA ARG A 73 13.82 20.63 14.61
C ARG A 73 13.25 19.21 14.62
N THR A 74 13.49 18.47 13.55
CA THR A 74 13.08 17.06 13.43
C THR A 74 13.80 16.19 14.45
N LYS A 75 13.08 15.22 15.03
CA LYS A 75 13.67 14.21 15.95
C LYS A 75 14.38 13.08 15.21
N TYR A 76 14.07 12.91 13.93
CA TYR A 76 14.61 11.84 13.11
C TYR A 76 15.93 12.30 12.50
N THR A 77 17.01 11.72 13.01
CA THR A 77 18.37 12.00 12.56
C THR A 77 19.10 10.68 12.36
N THR A 78 19.96 10.62 11.34
CA THR A 78 20.95 9.55 11.15
C THR A 78 22.33 10.10 11.48
N GLU A 79 23.15 9.29 12.13
CA GLU A 79 24.58 9.54 12.29
C GLU A 79 25.32 8.97 11.08
N GLU A 80 26.05 9.81 10.35
CA GLU A 80 26.93 9.41 9.25
C GLU A 80 28.37 9.77 9.61
N ASP A 81 29.29 8.80 9.53
CA ASP A 81 30.72 9.07 9.70
C ASP A 81 31.32 9.56 8.37
N ARG A 82 31.87 10.77 8.37
CA ARG A 82 32.65 11.29 7.24
C ARG A 82 34.03 11.72 7.73
N ASN A 83 35.07 11.11 7.16
CA ASN A 83 36.48 11.44 7.44
C ASN A 83 36.83 11.44 8.95
N GLY A 84 36.27 10.50 9.70
CA GLY A 84 36.52 10.38 11.15
C GLY A 84 35.70 11.32 12.04
N LEU A 85 34.76 12.09 11.48
CA LEU A 85 33.81 12.93 12.23
C LEU A 85 32.38 12.40 12.07
N THR A 86 31.72 12.11 13.19
CA THR A 86 30.31 11.71 13.20
C THR A 86 29.43 12.94 13.00
N ILE A 87 28.69 12.97 11.89
CA ILE A 87 27.79 14.08 11.52
C ILE A 87 26.35 13.63 11.68
N SER A 88 25.61 14.40 12.46
CA SER A 88 24.16 14.29 12.65
C SER A 88 23.43 14.88 11.43
N LYS A 89 22.72 14.05 10.67
CA LYS A 89 21.98 14.45 9.47
C LYS A 89 20.49 14.19 9.64
N ASP A 90 19.68 15.22 9.40
CA ASP A 90 18.22 15.11 9.43
C ASP A 90 17.75 14.07 8.40
N ARG A 91 16.93 13.12 8.84
CA ARG A 91 16.34 12.07 7.99
C ARG A 91 14.82 12.20 7.95
N ALA A 92 14.21 11.69 6.89
CA ALA A 92 12.75 11.63 6.78
C ALA A 92 12.15 10.57 7.72
N PHE A 93 10.86 10.76 8.02
CA PHE A 93 10.06 9.78 8.75
C PHE A 93 9.83 8.53 7.89
N ASN A 94 10.31 7.39 8.38
CA ASN A 94 10.28 6.13 7.64
C ASN A 94 9.11 5.23 8.10
N GLY A 95 8.87 4.16 7.34
CA GLY A 95 7.85 3.17 7.70
C GLY A 95 8.11 2.48 9.05
N GLU A 96 9.37 2.22 9.39
CA GLU A 96 9.74 1.62 10.69
C GLU A 96 9.39 2.55 11.85
N ASP A 97 9.70 3.85 11.74
CA ASP A 97 9.32 4.84 12.75
C ASP A 97 7.81 4.94 12.92
N TYR A 98 7.06 4.78 11.83
CA TYR A 98 5.60 4.73 11.87
C TYR A 98 5.11 3.50 12.61
N LEU A 99 5.68 2.32 12.36
CA LEU A 99 5.30 1.10 13.06
C LEU A 99 5.58 1.22 14.56
N ASP A 100 6.75 1.73 14.93
CA ASP A 100 7.12 1.99 16.33
C ASP A 100 6.17 3.00 16.99
N LEU A 101 5.83 4.09 16.29
CA LEU A 101 4.90 5.10 16.77
C LEU A 101 3.49 4.52 16.92
N TRP A 102 3.04 3.72 15.94
CA TRP A 102 1.73 3.11 15.92
C TRP A 102 1.57 2.09 17.06
N GLU A 103 2.58 1.25 17.30
CA GLU A 103 2.61 0.30 18.42
C GLU A 103 2.48 1.03 19.76
N LYS A 104 3.21 2.14 19.94
CA LYS A 104 3.17 2.95 21.16
C LYS A 104 1.82 3.62 21.39
N LEU A 105 1.16 4.09 20.32
CA LEU A 105 -0.12 4.78 20.40
C LEU A 105 -1.32 3.82 20.53
N ASN A 106 -1.20 2.60 20.00
CA ASN A 106 -2.31 1.63 19.89
C ASN A 106 -1.92 0.25 20.47
N PRO A 107 -1.51 0.17 21.76
CA PRO A 107 -0.99 -1.08 22.33
C PRO A 107 -2.02 -2.22 22.29
N ARG A 108 -3.30 -1.91 22.51
CA ARG A 108 -4.37 -2.91 22.51
C ARG A 108 -4.56 -3.57 21.13
N GLU A 109 -4.60 -2.76 20.07
CA GLU A 109 -4.76 -3.29 18.71
C GLU A 109 -3.52 -4.08 18.27
N HIS A 110 -2.33 -3.61 18.67
CA HIS A 110 -1.08 -4.32 18.41
C HIS A 110 -1.05 -5.68 19.11
N ASP A 111 -1.40 -5.76 20.39
CA ASP A 111 -1.40 -7.00 21.17
C ASP A 111 -2.40 -8.02 20.60
N ASP A 112 -3.62 -7.57 20.28
CA ASP A 112 -4.66 -8.41 19.67
C ASP A 112 -4.19 -8.96 18.31
N TRP A 113 -3.60 -8.10 17.48
CA TRP A 113 -3.05 -8.49 16.18
C TRP A 113 -1.87 -9.46 16.33
N SER A 114 -0.93 -9.16 17.21
CA SER A 114 0.27 -9.96 17.47
C SER A 114 -0.11 -11.36 17.98
N ASN A 115 -1.03 -11.45 18.94
CA ASN A 115 -1.55 -12.71 19.47
C ASN A 115 -2.25 -13.54 18.38
N LYS A 116 -3.11 -12.92 17.56
CA LYS A 116 -3.76 -13.57 16.41
C LYS A 116 -2.75 -14.15 15.42
N TRP A 117 -1.68 -13.42 15.13
CA TRP A 117 -0.62 -13.88 14.22
C TRP A 117 0.24 -15.00 14.81
N ARG A 118 0.59 -14.92 16.09
CA ARG A 118 1.28 -16.00 16.80
C ARG A 118 0.46 -17.29 16.76
N LEU A 119 -0.83 -17.21 17.08
CA LEU A 119 -1.76 -18.34 17.01
C LEU A 119 -1.86 -18.92 15.60
N LYS A 120 -2.01 -18.06 14.56
CA LYS A 120 -2.06 -18.50 13.17
C LYS A 120 -0.78 -19.22 12.74
N ARG A 121 0.40 -18.69 13.12
CA ARG A 121 1.70 -19.31 12.87
C ARG A 121 1.85 -20.65 13.58
N ALA A 122 1.46 -20.73 14.85
CA ALA A 122 1.48 -21.97 15.61
C ALA A 122 0.58 -23.03 14.97
N ASN A 123 -0.64 -22.67 14.58
CA ASN A 123 -1.57 -23.57 13.89
C ASN A 123 -1.04 -24.07 12.54
N LEU A 124 -0.42 -23.18 11.74
CA LEU A 124 0.23 -23.56 10.49
C LEU A 124 1.38 -24.54 10.70
N LYS A 125 2.21 -24.29 11.73
CA LYS A 125 3.32 -25.17 12.09
C LYS A 125 2.81 -26.54 12.54
N ALA A 126 1.83 -26.59 13.43
CA ALA A 126 1.21 -27.83 13.89
C ALA A 126 0.58 -28.64 12.73
N LYS A 127 -0.07 -27.95 11.78
CA LYS A 127 -0.59 -28.59 10.57
C LYS A 127 0.52 -29.21 9.72
N ALA A 128 1.62 -28.48 9.51
CA ALA A 128 2.76 -28.98 8.74
C ALA A 128 3.41 -30.20 9.41
N GLU A 129 3.57 -30.19 10.73
CA GLU A 129 4.10 -31.32 11.49
C GLU A 129 3.19 -32.55 11.40
N ALA A 130 1.88 -32.37 11.54
CA ALA A 130 0.90 -33.44 11.41
C ALA A 130 0.88 -34.04 9.99
N ASP A 131 1.02 -33.20 8.95
CA ASP A 131 1.09 -33.67 7.57
C ASP A 131 2.41 -34.43 7.29
N LEU A 132 3.53 -34.00 7.87
CA LEU A 132 4.82 -34.68 7.80
C LEU A 132 4.76 -36.06 8.49
N GLU A 133 4.13 -36.15 9.66
CA GLU A 133 3.95 -37.42 10.38
C GLU A 133 3.11 -38.42 9.56
N LYS A 134 2.07 -37.95 8.84
CA LYS A 134 1.29 -38.80 7.93
C LYS A 134 2.16 -39.33 6.78
N VAL A 135 3.03 -38.49 6.21
CA VAL A 135 3.95 -38.91 5.14
C VAL A 135 4.93 -39.97 5.66
N ILE A 136 5.51 -39.77 6.85
CA ILE A 136 6.40 -40.77 7.48
C ILE A 136 5.66 -42.09 7.68
N LYS A 137 4.47 -42.07 8.28
CA LYS A 137 3.66 -43.28 8.51
C LYS A 137 3.31 -44.00 7.20
N LEU A 138 3.03 -43.25 6.13
CA LEU A 138 2.76 -43.82 4.82
C LEU A 138 4.00 -44.45 4.19
N ASP A 139 5.16 -43.81 4.31
CA ASP A 139 6.44 -44.34 3.85
C ASP A 139 6.81 -45.64 4.60
N GLU A 140 6.67 -45.66 5.92
CA GLU A 140 6.88 -46.87 6.73
C GLU A 140 5.94 -48.01 6.31
N LYS A 141 4.67 -47.71 6.06
CA LYS A 141 3.68 -48.69 5.58
C LYS A 141 4.05 -49.21 4.18
N ASN A 142 4.49 -48.33 3.29
CA ASN A 142 4.96 -48.68 1.95
C ASN A 142 6.24 -49.53 2.01
N LYS A 143 7.18 -49.20 2.89
CA LYS A 143 8.40 -49.98 3.15
C LYS A 143 8.07 -51.39 3.67
N LYS A 144 7.12 -51.52 4.60
CA LYS A 144 6.59 -52.82 5.05
C LYS A 144 5.94 -53.60 3.89
N LYS A 145 5.14 -52.94 3.05
CA LYS A 145 4.50 -53.56 1.86
C LYS A 145 5.53 -54.01 0.80
N ARG A 146 6.59 -53.24 0.57
CA ARG A 146 7.72 -53.60 -0.32
C ARG A 146 8.48 -54.82 0.21
N LYS A 147 8.74 -54.89 1.52
CA LYS A 147 9.32 -56.09 2.16
C LYS A 147 8.44 -57.33 1.99
N LEU A 148 7.11 -57.19 2.14
CA LEU A 148 6.15 -58.30 1.95
C LEU A 148 6.05 -58.79 0.50
N LYS A 149 6.16 -57.90 -0.50
CA LYS A 149 6.16 -58.28 -1.93
C LYS A 149 7.48 -58.90 -2.41
N GLY A 150 8.56 -58.75 -1.63
CA GLY A 150 9.92 -59.15 -1.99
C GLY A 150 10.40 -60.54 -1.54
N GLY A 151 9.58 -61.35 -0.86
CA GLY A 151 9.97 -62.73 -0.54
C GLY A 151 9.19 -63.36 0.61
N ARG A 152 8.56 -64.52 0.30
CA ARG A 152 8.03 -65.62 1.15
C ARG A 152 7.47 -65.26 2.53
N THR A 153 6.22 -65.68 2.80
CA THR A 153 5.61 -65.55 4.13
C THR A 153 6.29 -66.44 5.17
N LEU A 154 6.37 -66.00 6.43
CA LEU A 154 6.92 -66.75 7.59
C LEU A 154 6.26 -68.13 7.77
N ALA A 155 5.00 -68.27 7.35
CA ALA A 155 4.27 -69.54 7.33
C ALA A 155 4.73 -70.49 6.21
N GLN A 156 5.26 -69.96 5.10
CA GLN A 156 5.84 -70.76 4.00
C GLN A 156 7.26 -71.25 4.31
N LEU A 157 8.02 -70.51 5.13
CA LEU A 157 9.35 -70.96 5.58
C LEU A 157 9.29 -72.06 6.64
N LYS A 158 8.30 -72.06 7.54
CA LYS A 158 8.13 -73.14 8.55
C LYS A 158 7.60 -74.47 8.01
N LYS A 159 7.07 -74.50 6.77
CA LYS A 159 6.50 -75.72 6.15
C LYS A 159 7.50 -76.45 5.24
N GLN A 160 8.63 -75.83 4.92
CA GLN A 160 9.79 -76.49 4.32
C GLN A 160 10.81 -76.65 5.44
N GLY A 161 10.97 -77.86 5.98
CA GLY A 161 11.86 -78.12 7.12
C GLY A 161 13.32 -77.77 6.83
N LEU A 162 13.71 -76.54 7.13
CA LEU A 162 15.06 -75.96 7.17
C LEU A 162 15.07 -74.88 8.27
#